data_AF-A0A7C3ATP7-F1
#
_entry.id   AF-A0A7C3ATP7-F1
#
_cell.length_a   1.000
_cell.length_b   1.000
_cell.length_c   1.000
_cell.angle_alpha   90.00
_cell.angle_beta   90.00
_cell.angle_gamma   90.00
#
_symmetry.space_group_name_H-M   'P 1'
#
loop_
_entity.id
_entity.type
_entity.pdbx_description
1 polymer ?
#
loop_
_entity_poly.entity_id
_entity_poly.type
_entity_poly.pdbx_seq_one_letter_code
_entity_poly.pdbx_strand_id
1 'polypeptide(L)'
;MEEVENLIKICLSEIERMLTTKTVVGEPMTVEGNTLIPLVSIGFGFGGGGGTGKVPKDKGEGIGGGTGGGGGIKPLGVIVVNKEGVRIEPVKGGAATFAEKVADIVGKVMEERAEAKKAEKKEG
;
A
#
# COMPACT_ATOMS: atom_id res chain seq x y z
N MET A 1 -32.09 -18.55 -13.47
CA MET A 1 -32.00 -17.08 -13.62
C MET A 1 -31.52 -16.43 -12.33
N GLU A 2 -32.04 -16.82 -11.17
CA GLU A 2 -31.58 -16.32 -9.85
C GLU A 2 -30.08 -16.56 -9.57
N GLU A 3 -29.50 -17.69 -10.00
CA GLU A 3 -28.07 -17.98 -9.81
C GLU A 3 -27.15 -17.02 -10.58
N VAL A 4 -27.55 -16.67 -11.80
CA VAL A 4 -26.83 -15.70 -12.64
C VAL A 4 -26.94 -14.30 -12.05
N GLU A 5 -28.11 -13.95 -11.55
CA GLU A 5 -28.34 -12.67 -10.87
C GLU A 5 -27.54 -12.55 -9.57
N ASN A 6 -27.42 -13.64 -8.81
CA ASN A 6 -26.58 -13.71 -7.60
C ASN A 6 -25.09 -13.58 -7.92
N LEU A 7 -24.61 -14.24 -8.97
CA LEU A 7 -23.23 -14.08 -9.45
C LEU A 7 -22.93 -12.64 -9.87
N ILE A 8 -23.83 -12.02 -10.62
CA ILE A 8 -23.71 -10.62 -11.04
C ILE A 8 -23.72 -9.67 -9.84
N LYS A 9 -24.59 -9.89 -8.85
CA LYS A 9 -24.63 -9.10 -7.61
C LYS A 9 -23.34 -9.25 -6.78
N ILE A 10 -22.80 -10.47 -6.65
CA ILE A 10 -21.54 -10.70 -5.93
C ILE A 10 -20.38 -10.00 -6.64
N CYS A 11 -20.29 -10.10 -7.97
CA CYS A 11 -19.27 -9.41 -8.74
C CYS A 11 -19.38 -7.89 -8.63
N LEU A 12 -20.57 -7.31 -8.77
CA LEU A 12 -20.79 -5.87 -8.61
C LEU A 12 -20.45 -5.39 -7.19
N SER A 13 -20.86 -6.13 -6.16
CA SER A 13 -20.54 -5.84 -4.76
C SER A 13 -19.03 -5.84 -4.51
N GLU A 14 -18.29 -6.80 -5.09
CA GLU A 14 -16.84 -6.87 -4.89
C GLU A 14 -16.09 -5.79 -5.69
N ILE A 15 -16.59 -5.43 -6.87
CA ILE A 15 -16.10 -4.28 -7.64
C ILE A 15 -16.33 -2.97 -6.88
N GLU A 16 -17.52 -2.76 -6.30
CA GLU A 16 -17.81 -1.58 -5.47
C GLU A 16 -16.88 -1.50 -4.26
N ARG A 17 -16.60 -2.64 -3.59
CA ARG A 17 -15.65 -2.69 -2.48
C ARG A 17 -14.22 -2.34 -2.90
N MET A 18 -13.79 -2.74 -4.11
CA MET A 18 -12.47 -2.40 -4.66
C MET A 18 -12.37 -0.94 -5.10
N LEU A 19 -13.44 -0.35 -5.62
CA LEU A 19 -13.46 1.04 -6.09
C LEU A 19 -13.59 2.05 -4.94
N THR A 20 -14.11 1.65 -3.78
CA THR A 20 -14.20 2.54 -2.62
C THR A 20 -12.90 2.56 -1.81
N THR A 21 -12.08 3.59 -2.02
CA THR A 21 -11.11 4.01 -1.00
C THR A 21 -11.90 4.43 0.24
N LYS A 22 -11.68 3.76 1.38
CA LYS A 22 -12.36 4.12 2.63
C LYS A 22 -11.45 5.04 3.45
N THR A 23 -11.93 6.25 3.73
CA THR A 23 -11.39 7.05 4.81
C THR A 23 -11.84 6.41 6.12
N VAL A 24 -10.90 5.83 6.85
CA VAL A 24 -11.13 5.30 8.18
C VAL A 24 -10.89 6.43 9.18
N VAL A 25 -11.91 6.70 9.96
CA VAL A 25 -11.84 7.58 11.12
C VAL A 25 -11.34 6.74 12.28
N GLY A 26 -10.16 7.06 12.79
CA GLY A 26 -9.58 6.40 13.96
C GLY A 26 -10.32 6.77 15.24
N GLU A 27 -10.04 6.02 16.31
CA GLU A 27 -10.60 6.30 17.64
C GLU A 27 -10.15 7.69 18.11
N PRO A 28 -11.10 8.54 18.57
CA PRO A 28 -10.76 9.83 19.15
C PRO A 28 -9.91 9.67 20.41
N MET A 29 -8.82 10.43 20.50
CA MET A 29 -7.96 10.49 21.68
C MET A 29 -7.87 11.92 22.20
N THR A 30 -8.00 12.12 23.51
CA THR A 30 -7.91 13.46 24.11
C THR A 30 -6.55 13.67 24.77
N VAL A 31 -5.86 14.73 24.38
CA VAL A 31 -4.54 15.12 24.90
C VAL A 31 -4.58 16.60 25.22
N GLU A 32 -4.33 16.96 26.49
CA GLU A 32 -4.25 18.36 26.94
C GLU A 32 -5.48 19.22 26.57
N GLY A 33 -6.68 18.63 26.60
CA GLY A 33 -7.92 19.32 26.24
C GLY A 33 -8.17 19.47 24.73
N ASN A 34 -7.33 18.86 23.89
CA ASN A 34 -7.58 18.70 22.46
C ASN A 34 -8.06 17.28 22.18
N THR A 35 -9.19 17.12 21.50
CA THR A 35 -9.62 15.83 20.95
C THR A 35 -9.05 15.67 19.55
N LEU A 36 -8.25 14.62 19.37
CA LEU A 36 -7.55 14.27 18.14
C LEU A 36 -8.27 13.09 17.49
N ILE A 37 -8.66 13.22 16.24
CA ILE A 37 -9.32 12.16 15.47
C ILE A 37 -8.43 11.83 14.27
N PRO A 38 -7.70 10.70 14.29
CA PRO A 38 -6.86 10.29 13.19
C PRO A 38 -7.68 9.99 11.93
N LEU A 39 -7.20 10.44 10.76
CA LEU A 39 -7.78 10.12 9.47
C LEU A 39 -6.77 9.34 8.64
N VAL A 40 -7.15 8.14 8.21
CA VAL A 40 -6.33 7.31 7.33
C VAL A 40 -7.14 6.84 6.12
N SER A 41 -6.47 6.69 4.99
CA SER A 41 -7.04 6.14 3.76
C SER A 41 -6.47 4.75 3.54
N ILE A 42 -7.34 3.76 3.35
CA ILE A 42 -6.91 2.40 3.03
C ILE A 42 -7.32 2.09 1.60
N GLY A 43 -6.38 1.55 0.82
CA GLY A 43 -6.61 1.14 -0.56
C GLY A 43 -6.05 -0.25 -0.82
N PHE A 44 -6.74 -1.00 -1.67
CA PHE A 44 -6.31 -2.31 -2.14
C PHE A 44 -6.44 -2.34 -3.67
N GLY A 45 -5.51 -3.01 -4.33
CA GLY A 45 -5.50 -3.20 -5.77
C GLY A 45 -5.15 -4.64 -6.11
N PHE A 46 -5.83 -5.17 -7.11
CA PHE A 46 -5.64 -6.54 -7.58
C PHE A 46 -5.62 -6.53 -9.11
N GLY A 47 -4.80 -7.40 -9.69
CA GLY A 47 -4.64 -7.50 -11.13
C GLY A 47 -4.21 -8.90 -11.52
N GLY A 48 -4.60 -9.32 -12.71
CA GLY A 48 -4.20 -10.59 -13.27
C GLY A 48 -4.11 -10.50 -14.79
N GLY A 49 -3.37 -11.44 -15.37
CA GLY A 49 -3.16 -11.53 -16.80
C GLY A 49 -2.85 -12.96 -17.21
N GLY A 50 -3.33 -13.35 -18.39
CA GLY A 50 -3.09 -14.66 -18.96
C GLY A 50 -2.76 -14.56 -20.44
N GLY A 51 -2.02 -15.53 -20.95
CA GLY A 51 -1.62 -15.61 -22.34
C GLY A 51 -1.46 -17.04 -22.80
N THR A 52 -1.73 -17.24 -24.08
CA THR A 52 -1.51 -18.52 -24.77
C THR A 52 -0.44 -18.35 -25.83
N GLY A 53 0.45 -19.32 -25.97
CA GLY A 53 1.52 -19.32 -26.97
C GLY A 53 1.52 -20.60 -27.80
N LYS A 54 1.63 -20.46 -29.12
CA LYS A 54 1.86 -21.60 -30.02
C LYS A 54 3.35 -21.86 -30.14
N VAL A 55 3.79 -23.08 -29.82
CA VAL A 55 5.18 -23.50 -29.96
C VAL A 55 5.36 -24.15 -31.34
N PRO A 56 6.44 -23.87 -32.09
CA PRO A 56 6.64 -24.50 -33.40
C PRO A 56 6.75 -26.03 -33.30
N LYS A 57 6.05 -26.70 -34.24
CA LYS A 57 6.03 -28.14 -34.57
C LYS A 57 6.38 -29.13 -33.43
N ASP A 58 5.35 -29.87 -33.02
CA ASP A 58 5.38 -31.09 -32.21
C ASP A 58 5.60 -30.95 -30.69
N LYS A 59 5.46 -29.73 -30.12
CA LYS A 59 5.61 -29.50 -28.66
C LYS A 59 4.39 -28.94 -27.93
N GLY A 60 3.23 -28.85 -28.59
CA GLY A 60 1.95 -28.47 -27.97
C GLY A 60 1.72 -26.96 -27.83
N GLU A 61 0.61 -26.59 -27.18
CA GLU A 61 0.24 -25.21 -26.86
C GLU A 61 0.59 -24.88 -25.40
N GLY A 62 1.17 -23.70 -25.17
CA GLY A 62 1.51 -23.21 -23.84
C GLY A 62 0.43 -22.28 -23.31
N ILE A 63 0.01 -22.48 -22.06
CA ILE A 63 -0.91 -21.59 -21.34
C ILE A 63 -0.18 -21.10 -20.10
N GLY A 64 -0.15 -19.77 -19.91
CA GLY A 64 0.44 -19.15 -18.75
C GLY A 64 -0.47 -18.07 -18.20
N GLY A 65 -0.52 -17.94 -16.88
CA GLY A 65 -1.27 -16.89 -16.21
C GLY A 65 -0.61 -16.50 -14.89
N GLY A 66 -0.85 -15.27 -14.48
CA GLY A 66 -0.39 -14.72 -13.22
C GLY A 66 -1.42 -13.78 -12.62
N THR A 67 -1.44 -13.72 -11.29
CA THR A 67 -2.25 -12.76 -10.54
C THR A 67 -1.39 -12.13 -9.46
N GLY A 68 -1.80 -10.96 -8.99
CA GLY A 68 -1.15 -10.25 -7.91
C GLY A 68 -2.10 -9.24 -7.30
N GLY A 69 -1.88 -8.94 -6.02
CA GLY A 69 -2.60 -7.91 -5.31
C GLY A 69 -1.72 -7.24 -4.27
N GLY A 70 -2.11 -6.03 -3.87
CA GLY A 70 -1.41 -5.24 -2.88
C GLY A 70 -2.38 -4.30 -2.17
N GLY A 71 -2.08 -4.02 -0.91
CA GLY A 71 -2.81 -3.05 -0.10
C GLY A 71 -1.87 -2.00 0.47
N GLY A 72 -2.41 -0.84 0.82
CA GLY A 72 -1.67 0.24 1.43
C GLY A 72 -2.54 1.09 2.35
N ILE A 73 -1.90 1.65 3.36
CA ILE A 73 -2.51 2.62 4.28
C ILE A 73 -1.78 3.95 4.09
N LYS A 74 -2.54 5.03 3.90
CA LYS A 74 -2.04 6.39 3.78
C LYS A 74 -2.61 7.26 4.89
N PRO A 75 -1.81 7.73 5.85
CA PRO A 75 -2.27 8.73 6.81
C PRO A 75 -2.60 10.04 6.07
N LEU A 76 -3.79 10.59 6.34
CA LEU A 76 -4.26 11.82 5.71
C LEU A 76 -4.04 13.03 6.61
N GLY A 77 -4.30 12.88 7.91
CA GLY A 77 -4.29 13.99 8.84
C GLY A 77 -4.90 13.60 10.18
N VAL A 78 -5.03 14.60 11.04
CA VAL A 78 -5.72 14.51 12.33
C VAL A 78 -6.71 15.66 12.41
N ILE A 79 -7.98 15.36 12.70
CA ILE A 79 -8.93 16.40 13.08
C ILE A 79 -8.63 16.78 14.53
N VAL A 80 -8.39 18.06 14.77
CA VAL A 80 -8.18 18.62 16.10
C VAL A 80 -9.43 19.41 16.48
N VAL A 81 -10.06 19.00 17.57
CA VAL A 81 -11.21 19.68 18.18
C VAL A 81 -10.75 20.22 19.53
N ASN A 82 -10.83 21.52 19.73
CA ASN A 82 -10.46 22.18 20.98
C ASN A 82 -11.34 23.41 21.26
N LYS A 83 -10.99 24.21 22.27
CA LYS A 83 -11.75 25.43 22.65
C LYS A 83 -11.77 26.51 21.56
N GLU A 84 -10.81 26.49 20.64
CA GLU A 84 -10.70 27.46 19.54
C GLU A 84 -11.55 27.04 18.34
N GLY A 85 -11.97 25.77 18.28
CA GLY A 85 -12.85 25.23 17.25
C GLY A 85 -12.37 23.89 16.69
N VAL A 86 -12.74 23.63 15.43
CA VAL A 86 -12.40 22.40 14.70
C VAL A 86 -11.47 22.74 13.54
N ARG A 87 -10.35 22.04 13.44
CA ARG A 87 -9.43 22.15 12.29
C ARG A 87 -8.87 20.79 11.89
N ILE A 88 -8.37 20.68 10.66
CA ILE A 88 -7.72 19.47 10.15
C ILE A 88 -6.23 19.77 9.98
N GLU A 89 -5.40 19.01 10.67
CA GLU A 89 -3.94 19.05 10.53
C GLU A 89 -3.50 17.94 9.58
N PRO A 90 -3.08 18.25 8.34
CA PRO A 90 -2.65 17.24 7.38
C PRO A 90 -1.30 16.66 7.77
N VAL A 91 -1.12 15.35 7.58
CA VAL A 91 0.21 14.73 7.71
C VAL A 91 1.05 15.16 6.50
N LYS A 92 2.01 16.07 6.72
CA LYS A 92 3.00 16.46 5.71
C LYS A 92 4.08 15.39 5.62
N GLY A 93 4.09 14.65 4.52
CA GLY A 93 5.05 13.59 4.24
C GLY A 93 4.42 12.57 3.31
N GLY A 94 4.56 12.79 2.00
CA GLY A 94 4.07 11.84 1.01
C GLY A 94 4.89 10.56 1.01
N ALA A 95 4.43 9.54 0.27
CA ALA A 95 5.20 8.33 0.00
C ALA A 95 6.62 8.62 -0.52
N ALA A 96 6.85 9.77 -1.16
CA ALA A 96 8.16 10.26 -1.57
C ALA A 96 9.12 10.46 -0.39
N THR A 97 8.67 11.09 0.71
CA THR A 97 9.50 11.33 1.90
C THR A 97 9.80 10.02 2.65
N PHE A 98 8.91 9.04 2.54
CA PHE A 98 9.15 7.69 3.08
C PHE A 98 10.11 6.90 2.19
N ALA A 99 9.95 6.96 0.86
CA ALA A 99 10.84 6.33 -0.10
C ALA A 99 12.27 6.90 -0.05
N GLU A 100 12.43 8.21 0.09
CA GLU A 100 13.72 8.86 0.34
C GLU A 100 14.36 8.34 1.62
N LYS A 101 13.61 8.28 2.73
CA LYS A 101 14.11 7.72 4.00
C LYS A 101 14.51 6.26 3.88
N VAL A 102 13.77 5.45 3.12
CA VAL A 102 14.11 4.04 2.88
C VAL A 102 15.37 3.92 2.02
N ALA A 103 15.51 4.75 0.99
CA ALA A 103 16.70 4.79 0.15
C ALA A 103 17.95 5.21 0.94
N ASP A 104 17.83 6.21 1.81
CA ASP A 104 18.91 6.65 2.70
C ASP A 104 19.36 5.56 3.68
N ILE A 105 18.41 4.81 4.25
CA ILE A 105 18.73 3.68 5.14
C ILE A 105 19.46 2.58 4.37
N VAL A 106 19.01 2.24 3.16
CA VAL A 106 19.67 1.24 2.31
C VAL A 106 21.08 1.70 1.93
N GLY A 107 21.26 2.98 1.56
CA GLY A 107 22.56 3.57 1.26
C GLY A 107 23.54 3.45 2.42
N LYS A 108 23.12 3.84 3.63
CA LYS A 108 23.96 3.74 4.85
C LYS A 108 24.38 2.32 5.18
N VAL A 109 23.45 1.36 5.11
CA VAL A 109 23.77 -0.06 5.38
C VAL A 109 24.76 -0.61 4.36
N MET A 110 24.68 -0.17 3.09
CA MET A 110 25.64 -0.57 2.06
C MET A 110 27.02 0.04 2.26
N GLU A 111 27.10 1.32 2.65
CA GLU A 111 28.37 1.98 2.99
C GLU A 111 29.03 1.32 4.20
N GLU A 112 28.31 1.09 5.30
CA GLU A 112 28.84 0.42 6.49
C GLU A 112 29.37 -0.98 6.18
N ARG A 113 28.68 -1.75 5.33
CA ARG A 113 29.16 -3.07 4.86
C ARG A 113 30.37 -2.99 3.96
N ALA A 114 30.47 -1.95 3.12
CA ALA A 114 31.62 -1.73 2.25
C ALA A 114 32.86 -1.31 3.04
N GLU A 115 32.69 -0.50 4.09
CA GLU A 115 33.76 -0.12 5.01
C GLU A 115 34.22 -1.30 5.88
N ALA A 116 33.29 -2.09 6.42
CA ALA A 116 33.62 -3.31 7.17
C ALA A 116 34.43 -4.32 6.31
N LYS A 117 34.04 -4.53 5.04
CA LYS A 117 34.81 -5.38 4.11
C LYS A 117 36.19 -4.83 3.74
N LYS A 118 36.38 -3.50 3.74
CA LYS A 118 37.69 -2.88 3.51
C LYS A 118 38.59 -2.97 4.75
N ALA A 119 38.03 -2.97 5.95
CA ALA A 119 38.75 -3.19 7.20
C ALA A 119 39.23 -4.65 7.33
N GLU A 120 38.36 -5.64 7.07
CA GLU A 120 38.72 -7.08 7.09
C GLU A 120 39.83 -7.42 6.08
N LYS A 121 39.88 -6.74 4.93
CA LYS A 121 40.88 -7.00 3.88
C LYS A 121 42.24 -6.29 4.12
N LYS A 122 42.34 -5.45 5.15
CA LYS A 122 43.59 -4.78 5.57
C LYS A 122 44.29 -5.47 6.74
N GLU A 123 43.60 -6.36 7.46
CA GLU A 123 44.15 -7.12 8.60
C GLU A 123 44.52 -8.58 8.27
N GLY A 124 44.29 -9.03 7.02
CA GLY A 124 44.62 -10.37 6.51
C GLY A 124 45.82 -10.43 5.57
#